data_AF-A0A1E1IYX5-F1
#
_entry.id   AF-A0A1E1IYX5-F1
#
_cell.length_a   1.000
_cell.length_b   1.000
_cell.length_c   1.000
_cell.angle_alpha   90.00
_cell.angle_beta   90.00
_cell.angle_gamma   90.00
#
_symmetry.space_group_name_H-M   'P 1'
#
loop_
_entity.id
_entity.type
_entity.pdbx_description
1 polymer ?
#
loop_
_entity_poly.entity_id
_entity_poly.type
_entity_poly.pdbx_seq_one_letter_code
_entity_poly.pdbx_strand_id
1 'polypeptide(L)'
;MSLSEVQHLQELAQQHPTKENNDTLVSEQTLYVEQQLRIKTEAEERTIAAQRELEELKHEIEELRRQTSSLPPIVPSDERAEYFVKWTSLLKEFGMRKVILSFLLSYSAEDFKLAELSTVSYWLDTWTTFFASAESSVRSLKKIERESTNDSTLPPTRHLYDALDEVCRLQLQARTLVGRERYRRSSSSDEFVQEFMDSQKQLREWCRKQRETLEELTKLDDLIEFSNSFYTNVPVMDSNFLVLMEQSESLMGNALVQDALQEVNREWVMLTLEIYDKLQATATRAHGRSSLEKQCVQWTQFMSPRLHRLLLSVQGALAADNDVPEAKRLATTCERLIKEHEAHDIVCTHLSDFTVREECVRPHSIALKAELQSSLTTTVLTFPHHDTAGWQADYRARVEELQEWIEVKSQKGTYMKLLERLEMTKAAIEEHADVLFPDDGP
;
A
#
# COMPACT_ATOMS: atom_id res chain seq x y z
N MET A 1 5.05 3.04 22.01
CA MET A 1 4.98 4.21 21.12
C MET A 1 6.38 4.51 20.63
N SER A 2 6.56 4.97 19.39
CA SER A 2 7.88 5.03 18.75
C SER A 2 8.56 6.38 18.96
N LEU A 3 9.88 6.34 19.11
CA LEU A 3 10.73 7.54 19.14
C LEU A 3 10.55 8.41 17.88
N SER A 4 10.18 7.80 16.76
CA SER A 4 9.95 8.46 15.48
C SER A 4 8.77 9.44 15.51
N GLU A 5 7.73 9.16 16.29
CA GLU A 5 6.53 10.00 16.39
C GLU A 5 6.82 11.28 17.20
N VAL A 6 7.60 11.14 18.28
CA VAL A 6 8.13 12.28 19.05
C VAL A 6 9.08 13.14 18.20
N GLN A 7 9.95 12.52 17.39
CA GLN A 7 10.85 13.23 16.49
C GLN A 7 10.10 13.97 15.39
N HIS A 8 9.07 13.35 14.82
CA HIS A 8 8.22 13.99 13.81
C HIS A 8 7.45 15.20 14.38
N LEU A 9 6.86 15.06 15.57
CA LEU A 9 6.18 16.18 16.26
C LEU A 9 7.17 17.30 16.66
N GLN A 10 8.43 16.94 16.94
CA GLN A 10 9.48 17.91 17.24
C GLN A 10 9.88 18.72 16.00
N GLU A 11 9.96 18.08 14.83
CA GLU A 11 10.18 18.75 13.54
C GLU A 11 8.97 19.63 13.17
N LEU A 12 7.75 19.13 13.38
CA LEU A 12 6.51 19.86 13.12
C LEU A 12 6.40 21.12 14.00
N ALA A 13 6.71 21.02 15.29
CA ALA A 13 6.69 22.15 16.22
C ALA A 13 7.80 23.18 15.92
N GLN A 14 8.95 22.76 15.38
CA GLN A 14 10.02 23.66 14.94
C GLN A 14 9.66 24.43 13.67
N GLN A 15 8.98 23.79 12.71
CA GLN A 15 8.56 24.42 11.46
C GLN A 15 7.32 25.30 11.63
N HIS A 16 6.39 24.90 12.50
CA HIS A 16 5.13 25.60 12.75
C HIS A 16 4.86 25.72 14.26
N PRO A 17 5.48 26.70 14.94
CA PRO A 17 5.36 26.86 16.39
C PRO A 17 4.00 27.49 16.74
N THR A 18 2.96 26.66 16.79
CA THR A 18 1.67 27.01 17.39
C THR A 18 1.63 26.51 18.83
N LYS A 19 0.77 27.11 19.65
CA LYS A 19 0.57 26.64 21.04
C LYS A 19 0.09 25.19 21.07
N GLU A 20 -0.82 24.84 20.17
CA GLU A 20 -1.41 23.51 20.05
C GLU A 20 -0.37 22.43 19.66
N ASN A 21 0.52 22.73 18.71
CA ASN A 21 1.59 21.81 18.31
C ASN A 21 2.61 21.59 19.44
N ASN A 22 2.94 22.64 20.19
CA ASN A 22 3.83 22.54 21.34
C ASN A 22 3.18 21.77 22.50
N ASP A 23 1.90 22.01 22.79
CA ASP A 23 1.17 21.29 23.84
C ASP A 23 1.05 19.79 23.48
N THR A 24 0.84 19.46 22.21
CA THR A 24 0.80 18.07 21.70
C THR A 24 2.17 17.40 21.81
N LEU A 25 3.24 18.08 21.38
CA LEU A 25 4.61 17.56 21.51
C LEU A 25 4.99 17.30 22.97
N VAL A 26 4.67 18.22 23.88
CA VAL A 26 4.95 18.06 25.31
C VAL A 26 4.16 16.90 25.90
N SER A 27 2.89 16.74 25.51
CA SER A 27 2.06 15.60 25.93
C SER A 27 2.67 14.26 25.49
N GLU A 28 3.06 14.16 24.21
CA GLU A 28 3.64 12.93 23.66
C GLU A 28 5.05 12.63 24.21
N GLN A 29 5.87 13.65 24.42
CA GLN A 29 7.16 13.49 25.11
C GLN A 29 6.97 13.00 26.55
N THR A 30 5.96 13.52 27.25
CA THR A 30 5.65 13.09 28.62
C THR A 30 5.22 11.63 28.64
N LEU A 31 4.31 11.22 27.75
CA LEU A 31 3.86 9.83 27.64
C LEU A 31 5.00 8.87 27.24
N TYR A 32 5.88 9.29 26.32
CA TYR A 32 7.05 8.51 25.94
C TYR A 32 8.01 8.31 27.12
N VAL A 33 8.32 9.38 27.86
CA VAL A 33 9.19 9.32 29.03
C VAL A 33 8.56 8.46 30.13
N GLU A 34 7.25 8.58 30.38
CA GLU A 34 6.52 7.74 31.32
C GLU A 34 6.55 6.26 30.91
N GLN A 35 6.39 5.95 29.62
CA GLN A 35 6.49 4.59 29.10
C GLN A 35 7.90 4.03 29.29
N GLN A 36 8.95 4.79 28.96
CA GLN A 36 10.34 4.39 29.16
C GLN A 36 10.68 4.20 30.64
N LEU A 37 10.18 5.09 31.50
CA LEU A 37 10.33 4.99 32.95
C LEU A 37 9.66 3.71 33.45
N ARG A 38 8.43 3.40 33.00
CA ARG A 38 7.71 2.19 33.36
C ARG A 38 8.45 0.92 32.93
N ILE A 39 8.95 0.89 31.70
CA ILE A 39 9.77 -0.23 31.19
C ILE A 39 11.03 -0.41 32.05
N LYS A 40 11.69 0.70 32.39
CA LYS A 40 12.88 0.69 33.24
C LYS A 40 12.57 0.21 34.65
N THR A 41 11.49 0.69 35.29
CA THR A 41 11.10 0.25 36.64
C THR A 41 10.67 -1.21 36.64
N GLU A 42 9.92 -1.67 35.65
CA GLU A 42 9.57 -3.10 35.50
C GLU A 42 10.84 -3.96 35.32
N ALA A 43 11.83 -3.47 34.56
CA ALA A 43 13.10 -4.16 34.41
C ALA A 43 13.91 -4.19 35.72
N GLU A 44 13.97 -3.07 36.45
CA GLU A 44 14.63 -2.96 37.76
C GLU A 44 13.96 -3.89 38.78
N GLU A 45 12.63 -3.90 38.86
CA GLU A 45 11.86 -4.81 39.72
C GLU A 45 12.14 -6.28 39.39
N ARG A 46 12.20 -6.65 38.10
CA ARG A 46 12.57 -8.02 37.68
C ARG A 46 14.00 -8.36 38.10
N THR A 47 14.94 -7.41 37.99
CA THR A 47 16.33 -7.65 38.44
C THR A 47 16.43 -7.80 39.95
N ILE A 48 15.68 -7.02 40.73
CA ILE A 48 15.64 -7.11 42.19
C ILE A 48 14.99 -8.43 42.62
N ALA A 49 13.89 -8.83 41.97
CA ALA A 49 13.24 -10.11 42.22
C ALA A 49 14.18 -11.29 41.92
N ALA A 50 14.87 -11.26 40.77
CA ALA A 50 15.85 -12.28 40.41
C ALA A 50 17.06 -12.30 41.37
N GLN A 51 17.49 -11.15 41.89
CA GLN A 51 18.56 -11.09 42.90
C GLN A 51 18.11 -11.69 44.24
N ARG A 52 16.89 -11.42 44.69
CA ARG A 52 16.33 -12.02 45.91
C ARG A 52 16.20 -13.52 45.77
N GLU A 53 15.65 -14.01 44.66
CA GLU A 53 15.54 -15.44 44.36
C GLU A 53 16.93 -16.08 44.32
N LEU A 54 17.94 -15.40 43.79
CA LEU A 54 19.32 -15.88 43.77
C LEU A 54 19.95 -15.91 45.17
N GLU A 55 19.64 -14.96 46.06
CA GLU A 55 20.07 -14.98 47.45
C GLU A 55 19.36 -16.07 48.26
N GLU A 56 18.06 -16.27 48.04
CA GLU A 56 17.26 -17.35 48.65
C GLU A 56 17.81 -18.71 48.23
N LEU A 57 18.04 -18.93 46.93
CA LEU A 57 18.64 -20.16 46.42
C LEU A 57 20.07 -20.37 46.92
N LYS A 58 20.87 -19.31 47.07
CA LYS A 58 22.20 -19.39 47.70
C LYS A 58 22.09 -19.82 49.16
N HIS A 59 21.13 -19.28 49.90
CA HIS A 59 20.92 -19.62 51.29
C HIS A 59 20.45 -21.08 51.43
N GLU A 60 19.53 -21.50 50.58
CA GLU A 60 19.04 -22.88 50.51
C GLU A 60 20.16 -23.86 50.13
N ILE A 61 21.03 -23.50 49.17
CA ILE A 61 22.22 -24.30 48.82
C ILE A 61 23.19 -24.40 50.00
N GLU A 62 23.42 -23.31 50.74
CA GLU A 62 24.31 -23.30 51.90
C GLU A 62 23.74 -24.10 53.07
N GLU A 63 22.41 -24.06 53.26
CA GLU A 63 21.69 -24.84 54.26
C GLU A 63 21.70 -26.34 53.91
N LEU A 64 21.44 -26.69 52.64
CA LEU A 64 21.59 -28.06 52.13
C LEU A 64 23.03 -28.55 52.26
N ARG A 65 24.04 -27.70 51.99
CA ARG A 65 25.46 -28.05 52.22
C ARG A 65 25.74 -28.34 53.68
N ARG A 66 25.23 -27.53 54.61
CA ARG A 66 25.38 -27.76 56.06
C ARG A 66 24.68 -29.05 56.51
N GLN A 67 23.50 -29.34 55.99
CA GLN A 67 22.77 -30.59 56.26
C GLN A 67 23.49 -31.82 55.66
N THR A 68 24.20 -31.66 54.55
CA THR A 68 24.98 -32.73 53.91
C THR A 68 26.36 -32.93 54.56
N SER A 69 26.87 -31.91 55.28
CA SER A 69 28.17 -31.95 55.98
C SER A 69 28.22 -32.89 57.20
N SER A 70 27.08 -33.41 57.65
CA SER A 70 26.98 -34.42 58.72
C SER A 70 27.05 -35.87 58.23
N LEU A 71 27.16 -36.10 56.92
CA LEU A 71 27.42 -37.40 56.31
C LEU A 71 28.91 -37.50 55.91
N PRO A 72 29.56 -38.68 56.03
CA PRO A 72 30.94 -38.85 55.62
C PRO A 72 31.09 -38.47 54.13
N PRO A 73 32.24 -37.88 53.72
CA PRO A 73 32.41 -37.39 52.37
C PRO A 73 32.36 -38.56 51.39
N ILE A 74 31.25 -38.69 50.67
CA ILE A 74 31.23 -39.44 49.43
C ILE A 74 32.06 -38.59 48.46
N VAL A 75 33.34 -38.91 48.33
CA VAL A 75 34.20 -38.36 47.28
C VAL A 75 33.44 -38.59 45.97
N PRO A 76 33.00 -37.53 45.26
CA PRO A 76 32.38 -37.72 43.96
C PRO A 76 33.41 -38.43 43.09
N SER A 77 33.03 -39.54 42.45
CA SER A 77 33.83 -40.08 41.34
C SER A 77 34.15 -38.92 40.39
N ASP A 78 35.40 -38.81 39.90
CA ASP A 78 35.82 -37.74 38.99
C ASP A 78 34.84 -37.57 37.80
N GLU A 79 34.25 -38.68 37.35
CA GLU A 79 33.23 -38.73 36.29
C GLU A 79 31.93 -37.97 36.63
N ARG A 80 31.55 -37.95 37.91
CA ARG A 80 30.35 -37.25 38.39
C ARG A 80 30.59 -35.75 38.45
N ALA A 81 31.75 -35.31 38.94
CA ALA A 81 32.10 -33.89 38.93
C ALA A 81 32.15 -33.36 37.49
N GLU A 82 32.73 -34.13 36.57
CA GLU A 82 32.77 -33.81 35.15
C GLU A 82 31.37 -33.74 34.52
N TYR A 83 30.47 -34.66 34.88
CA TYR A 83 29.07 -34.63 34.45
C TYR A 83 28.37 -33.32 34.82
N PHE A 84 28.45 -32.89 36.09
CA PHE A 84 27.81 -31.66 36.55
C PHE A 84 28.38 -30.42 35.88
N VAL A 85 29.71 -30.34 35.71
CA VAL A 85 30.37 -29.24 35.02
C VAL A 85 29.88 -29.14 33.58
N LYS A 86 29.87 -30.26 32.86
CA LYS A 86 29.44 -30.31 31.46
C LYS A 86 27.94 -30.03 31.29
N TRP A 87 27.11 -30.59 32.16
CA TRP A 87 25.65 -30.34 32.17
C TRP A 87 25.35 -28.84 32.40
N THR A 88 25.99 -28.23 33.39
CA THR A 88 25.79 -26.81 33.72
C THR A 88 26.32 -25.89 32.62
N SER A 89 27.46 -26.26 32.01
CA SER A 89 28.02 -25.52 30.87
C SER A 89 27.06 -25.50 29.68
N LEU A 90 26.48 -26.65 29.33
CA LEU A 90 25.51 -26.75 28.24
C LEU A 90 24.23 -25.93 28.54
N LEU A 91 23.69 -26.05 29.76
CA LEU A 91 22.52 -25.29 30.15
C LEU A 91 22.77 -23.78 30.08
N LYS A 92 23.94 -23.32 30.53
CA LYS A 92 24.34 -21.91 30.44
C LYS A 92 24.42 -21.43 29.00
N GLU A 93 25.01 -22.23 28.12
CA GLU A 93 25.11 -21.89 26.70
C GLU A 93 23.72 -21.82 26.03
N PHE A 94 22.84 -22.79 26.31
CA PHE A 94 21.48 -22.79 25.77
C PHE A 94 20.66 -21.62 26.30
N GLY A 95 20.77 -21.30 27.59
CA GLY A 95 20.13 -20.15 28.22
C GLY A 95 20.59 -18.83 27.61
N MET A 96 21.89 -18.64 27.41
CA MET A 96 22.45 -17.44 26.77
C MET A 96 21.92 -17.26 25.35
N ARG A 97 21.93 -18.33 24.54
CA ARG A 97 21.41 -18.30 23.16
C ARG A 97 19.92 -18.01 23.12
N LYS A 98 19.14 -18.61 24.04
CA LYS A 98 17.71 -18.33 24.19
C LYS A 98 17.47 -16.84 24.45
N VAL A 99 18.15 -16.25 25.44
CA VAL A 99 17.99 -14.83 25.78
C VAL A 99 18.28 -13.93 24.58
N ILE A 100 19.36 -14.19 23.86
CA ILE A 100 19.77 -13.36 22.72
C ILE A 100 18.80 -13.51 21.54
N LEU A 101 18.37 -14.74 21.23
CA LEU A 101 17.39 -14.97 20.16
C LEU A 101 16.02 -14.39 20.52
N SER A 102 15.57 -14.54 21.76
CA SER A 102 14.31 -13.93 22.23
C SER A 102 14.38 -12.40 22.20
N PHE A 103 15.52 -11.81 22.57
CA PHE A 103 15.74 -10.36 22.49
C PHE A 103 15.71 -9.88 21.03
N LEU A 104 16.39 -10.58 20.12
CA LEU A 104 16.36 -10.27 18.69
C LEU A 104 14.93 -10.34 18.13
N LEU A 105 14.17 -11.36 18.50
CA LEU A 105 12.79 -11.55 18.05
C LEU A 105 11.80 -10.55 18.68
N SER A 106 12.22 -9.80 19.70
CA SER A 106 11.40 -8.76 20.31
C SER A 106 11.47 -7.40 19.61
N TYR A 107 12.40 -7.23 18.66
CA TYR A 107 12.50 -6.00 17.88
C TYR A 107 11.27 -5.78 17.00
N SER A 108 10.84 -4.53 16.88
CA SER A 108 9.92 -4.11 15.82
C SER A 108 10.59 -4.19 14.45
N ALA A 109 9.80 -4.17 13.38
CA ALA A 109 10.33 -4.18 12.01
C ALA A 109 11.27 -3.00 11.72
N GLU A 110 11.07 -1.85 12.38
CA GLU A 110 11.94 -0.67 12.23
C GLU A 110 13.22 -0.80 13.05
N ASP A 111 13.14 -1.27 14.31
CA ASP A 111 14.32 -1.44 15.16
C ASP A 111 15.27 -2.51 14.61
N PHE A 112 14.72 -3.53 13.95
CA PHE A 112 15.51 -4.60 13.32
C PHE A 112 16.40 -4.09 12.18
N LYS A 113 15.97 -3.02 11.46
CA LYS A 113 16.75 -2.40 10.39
C LYS A 113 18.03 -1.74 10.92
N LEU A 114 17.97 -1.21 12.15
CA LEU A 114 19.07 -0.51 12.81
C LEU A 114 19.96 -1.43 13.66
N ALA A 115 19.49 -2.66 13.94
CA ALA A 115 20.21 -3.60 14.79
C ALA A 115 21.55 -4.05 14.16
N GLU A 116 22.59 -4.15 15.00
CA GLU A 116 23.87 -4.74 14.61
C GLU A 116 23.76 -6.26 14.57
N LEU A 117 23.54 -6.80 13.37
CA LEU A 117 23.29 -8.23 13.18
C LEU A 117 24.56 -9.09 13.14
N SER A 118 25.77 -8.51 13.26
CA SER A 118 27.08 -9.16 13.06
C SER A 118 27.29 -10.40 13.94
N THR A 119 26.94 -10.29 15.23
CA THR A 119 27.12 -11.36 16.21
C THR A 119 26.09 -12.49 16.04
N VAL A 120 24.81 -12.15 15.85
CA VAL A 120 23.73 -13.13 15.62
C VAL A 120 23.93 -13.85 14.28
N SER A 121 24.35 -13.10 13.27
CA SER A 121 24.78 -13.58 11.96
C SER A 121 25.79 -14.73 12.05
N TYR A 122 26.89 -14.51 12.77
CA TYR A 122 27.92 -15.52 12.97
C TYR A 122 27.36 -16.79 13.66
N TRP A 123 26.45 -16.63 14.62
CA TRP A 123 25.82 -17.78 15.31
C TRP A 123 24.87 -18.57 14.43
N LEU A 124 24.14 -17.90 13.53
CA LEU A 124 23.27 -18.55 12.56
C LEU A 124 24.08 -19.30 11.49
N ASP A 125 25.21 -18.73 11.07
CA ASP A 125 26.09 -19.32 10.06
C ASP A 125 26.86 -20.54 10.63
N THR A 126 27.18 -20.53 11.93
CA THR A 126 27.86 -21.64 12.63
C THR A 126 26.91 -22.61 13.34
N TRP A 127 25.60 -22.46 13.13
CA TRP A 127 24.55 -23.21 13.85
C TRP A 127 24.67 -24.72 13.70
N THR A 128 24.97 -25.21 12.49
CA THR A 128 25.10 -26.65 12.21
C THR A 128 26.23 -27.29 13.02
N THR A 129 27.36 -26.61 13.13
CA THR A 129 28.51 -27.05 13.94
C THR A 129 28.17 -27.05 15.43
N PHE A 130 27.50 -26.00 15.90
CA PHE A 130 27.04 -25.94 17.29
C PHE A 130 26.04 -27.06 17.61
N PHE A 131 25.01 -27.25 16.79
CA PHE A 131 23.96 -28.25 17.02
C PHE A 131 24.56 -29.66 17.10
N ALA A 132 25.45 -30.01 16.17
CA ALA A 132 26.12 -31.32 16.18
C ALA A 132 26.99 -31.52 17.44
N SER A 133 27.70 -30.48 17.89
CA SER A 133 28.51 -30.51 19.11
C SER A 133 27.66 -30.62 20.39
N ALA A 134 26.60 -29.83 20.47
CA ALA A 134 25.65 -29.82 21.58
C ALA A 134 24.93 -31.18 21.69
N GLU A 135 24.44 -31.71 20.59
CA GLU A 135 23.76 -33.00 20.55
C GLU A 135 24.71 -34.16 20.93
N SER A 136 25.94 -34.16 20.41
CA SER A 136 26.98 -35.12 20.81
C SER A 136 27.28 -35.05 22.31
N SER A 137 27.38 -33.83 22.84
CA SER A 137 27.64 -33.58 24.25
C SER A 137 26.49 -34.05 25.15
N VAL A 138 25.23 -33.78 24.79
CA VAL A 138 24.06 -34.26 25.53
C VAL A 138 23.94 -35.79 25.43
N ARG A 139 24.21 -36.40 24.27
CA ARG A 139 24.26 -37.87 24.12
C ARG A 139 25.34 -38.50 25.00
N SER A 140 26.51 -37.87 25.13
CA SER A 140 27.59 -38.34 26.01
C SER A 140 27.16 -38.32 27.48
N LEU A 141 26.46 -37.27 27.91
CA LEU A 141 25.90 -37.19 29.26
C LEU A 141 24.81 -38.25 29.48
N LYS A 142 23.95 -38.47 28.49
CA LYS A 142 22.88 -39.48 28.56
C LYS A 142 23.42 -40.91 28.70
N LYS A 143 24.61 -41.18 28.17
CA LYS A 143 25.31 -42.46 28.35
C LYS A 143 25.75 -42.63 29.81
N ILE A 144 26.38 -41.61 30.40
CA ILE A 144 26.81 -41.59 31.80
C ILE A 144 25.60 -41.69 32.75
N GLU A 145 24.49 -41.00 32.43
CA GLU A 145 23.22 -41.07 33.16
C GLU A 145 22.64 -42.50 33.17
N ARG A 146 22.71 -43.22 32.05
CA ARG A 146 22.23 -44.62 31.94
C ARG A 146 23.15 -45.62 32.65
N GLU A 147 24.45 -45.38 32.61
CA GLU A 147 25.45 -46.21 33.28
C GLU A 147 25.40 -46.03 34.81
N SER A 148 24.91 -44.89 35.28
CA SER A 148 24.68 -44.56 36.70
C SER A 148 23.31 -45.05 37.19
N THR A 149 23.02 -46.35 37.08
CA THR A 149 21.65 -46.91 37.15
C THR A 149 20.97 -46.90 38.53
N ASN A 150 21.63 -46.44 39.60
CA ASN A 150 21.10 -46.51 40.97
C ASN A 150 21.15 -45.19 41.77
N ASP A 151 21.60 -44.07 41.17
CA ASP A 151 21.83 -42.84 41.93
C ASP A 151 20.86 -41.73 41.48
N SER A 152 19.82 -41.48 42.27
CA SER A 152 18.74 -40.49 42.03
C SER A 152 19.21 -39.02 42.04
N THR A 153 20.50 -38.79 41.95
CA THR A 153 21.16 -37.54 42.31
C THR A 153 21.84 -36.82 41.14
N LEU A 154 21.73 -37.35 39.91
CA LEU A 154 22.17 -36.66 38.69
C LEU A 154 21.03 -35.86 38.04
N PRO A 155 21.26 -34.61 37.60
CA PRO A 155 20.30 -33.84 36.82
C PRO A 155 19.96 -34.57 35.50
N PRO A 156 18.67 -34.72 35.16
CA PRO A 156 18.29 -35.51 34.01
C PRO A 156 18.61 -34.79 32.70
N THR A 157 19.12 -35.52 31.69
CA THR A 157 19.50 -34.92 30.39
C THR A 157 18.30 -34.45 29.58
N ARG A 158 17.08 -34.87 29.92
CA ARG A 158 15.83 -34.40 29.28
C ARG A 158 15.71 -32.88 29.26
N HIS A 159 16.08 -32.20 30.34
CA HIS A 159 15.99 -30.74 30.43
C HIS A 159 16.96 -30.03 29.48
N LEU A 160 18.09 -30.65 29.15
CA LEU A 160 19.00 -30.15 28.14
C LEU A 160 18.44 -30.34 26.72
N TYR A 161 17.73 -31.44 26.46
CA TYR A 161 17.01 -31.62 25.19
C TYR A 161 15.89 -30.59 25.03
N ASP A 162 15.06 -30.39 26.06
CA ASP A 162 13.98 -29.40 26.03
C ASP A 162 14.53 -27.97 25.80
N ALA A 163 15.63 -27.63 26.48
CA ALA A 163 16.30 -26.35 26.29
C ALA A 163 16.91 -26.20 24.89
N LEU A 164 17.52 -27.25 24.34
CA LEU A 164 18.07 -27.25 22.99
C LEU A 164 16.97 -27.10 21.93
N ASP A 165 15.85 -27.82 22.08
CA ASP A 165 14.70 -27.74 21.17
C ASP A 165 14.09 -26.33 21.14
N GLU A 166 13.98 -25.67 22.29
CA GLU A 166 13.50 -24.29 22.34
C GLU A 166 14.46 -23.31 21.64
N VAL A 167 15.78 -23.49 21.82
CA VAL A 167 16.78 -22.69 21.08
C VAL A 167 16.69 -22.97 19.57
N CYS A 168 16.48 -24.22 19.15
CA CYS A 168 16.27 -24.58 17.74
C CYS A 168 15.06 -23.86 17.14
N ARG A 169 13.94 -23.83 17.86
CA ARG A 169 12.71 -23.16 17.42
C ARG A 169 12.92 -21.64 17.24
N LEU A 170 13.54 -21.00 18.24
CA LEU A 170 13.85 -19.57 18.19
C LEU A 170 14.86 -19.27 17.08
N GLN A 171 15.84 -20.15 16.88
CA GLN A 171 16.85 -20.00 15.83
C GLN A 171 16.22 -20.03 14.43
N LEU A 172 15.26 -20.93 14.19
CA LEU A 172 14.58 -21.02 12.90
C LEU A 172 13.83 -19.72 12.58
N GLN A 173 13.13 -19.16 13.58
CA GLN A 173 12.43 -17.88 13.44
C GLN A 173 13.41 -16.73 13.18
N ALA A 174 14.49 -16.65 13.95
CA ALA A 174 15.52 -15.63 13.80
C ALA A 174 16.22 -15.71 12.43
N ARG A 175 16.49 -16.92 11.92
CA ARG A 175 17.15 -17.14 10.63
C ARG A 175 16.37 -16.51 9.47
N THR A 176 15.04 -16.64 9.47
CA THR A 176 14.21 -16.05 8.42
C THR A 176 14.25 -14.52 8.47
N LEU A 177 14.16 -13.91 9.66
CA LEU A 177 14.21 -12.45 9.81
C LEU A 177 15.58 -11.87 9.46
N VAL A 178 16.66 -12.46 10.01
CA VAL A 178 18.03 -12.05 9.68
C VAL A 178 18.35 -12.28 8.20
N GLY A 179 17.86 -13.37 7.62
CA GLY A 179 18.02 -13.66 6.20
C GLY A 179 17.35 -12.62 5.30
N ARG A 180 16.11 -12.22 5.62
CA ARG A 180 15.40 -11.16 4.90
C ARG A 180 16.11 -9.82 5.00
N GLU A 181 16.59 -9.45 6.18
CA GLU A 181 17.29 -8.17 6.38
C GLU A 181 18.70 -8.18 5.75
N ARG A 182 19.41 -9.30 5.80
CA ARG A 182 20.67 -9.47 5.04
C ARG A 182 20.41 -9.31 3.55
N TYR A 183 19.38 -9.95 3.01
CA TYR A 183 18.99 -9.81 1.62
C TYR A 183 18.69 -8.35 1.28
N ARG A 184 17.87 -7.66 2.08
CA ARG A 184 17.57 -6.23 1.93
C ARG A 184 18.82 -5.36 1.95
N ARG A 185 19.75 -5.58 2.90
CA ARG A 185 21.02 -4.84 2.99
C ARG A 185 21.93 -5.13 1.82
N SER A 186 21.96 -6.36 1.32
CA SER A 186 22.74 -6.73 0.12
C SER A 186 22.11 -6.23 -1.18
N SER A 187 20.78 -6.16 -1.25
CA SER A 187 20.03 -5.61 -2.39
C SER A 187 20.01 -4.07 -2.38
N SER A 188 20.39 -3.45 -1.26
CA SER A 188 20.68 -2.01 -1.15
C SER A 188 22.10 -1.64 -1.61
N SER A 189 22.81 -2.55 -2.30
CA SER A 189 24.14 -2.27 -2.89
C SER A 189 24.03 -1.19 -3.97
N ASP A 190 25.08 -0.39 -4.13
CA ASP A 190 25.18 0.68 -5.14
C ASP A 190 24.88 0.18 -6.57
N GLU A 191 25.13 -1.10 -6.86
CA GLU A 191 24.83 -1.74 -8.15
C GLU A 191 23.32 -1.83 -8.42
N PHE A 192 22.51 -2.24 -7.43
CA PHE A 192 21.04 -2.29 -7.57
C PHE A 192 20.42 -0.90 -7.62
N VAL A 193 21.00 0.06 -6.87
CA VAL A 193 20.60 1.47 -6.98
C VAL A 193 20.89 1.98 -8.38
N GLN A 194 22.05 1.66 -8.95
CA GLN A 194 22.42 2.07 -10.30
C GLN A 194 21.50 1.45 -11.36
N GLU A 195 21.21 0.15 -11.26
CA GLU A 195 20.25 -0.54 -12.14
C GLU A 195 18.86 0.11 -12.09
N PHE A 196 18.36 0.39 -10.88
CA PHE A 196 17.09 1.11 -10.70
C PHE A 196 17.12 2.50 -11.37
N MET A 197 18.19 3.27 -11.16
CA MET A 197 18.34 4.60 -11.75
C MET A 197 18.41 4.55 -13.27
N ASP A 198 19.04 3.53 -13.85
CA ASP A 198 19.10 3.35 -15.30
C ASP A 198 17.72 3.00 -15.88
N SER A 199 16.97 2.10 -15.24
CA SER A 199 15.59 1.77 -15.63
C SER A 199 14.65 2.98 -15.48
N GLN A 200 14.74 3.73 -14.39
CA GLN A 200 13.98 4.96 -14.16
C GLN A 200 14.28 6.00 -15.26
N LYS A 201 15.56 6.19 -15.59
CA LYS A 201 16.00 7.14 -16.61
C LYS A 201 15.48 6.77 -17.99
N GLN A 202 15.48 5.48 -18.35
CA GLN A 202 14.92 5.02 -19.62
C GLN A 202 13.44 5.37 -19.75
N LEU A 203 12.66 5.16 -18.68
CA LEU A 203 11.23 5.45 -18.65
C LEU A 203 10.97 6.96 -18.77
N ARG A 204 11.74 7.77 -18.04
CA ARG A 204 11.66 9.24 -18.09
C ARG A 204 12.01 9.78 -19.47
N GLU A 205 13.08 9.26 -20.07
CA GLU A 205 13.51 9.64 -21.41
C GLU A 205 12.48 9.25 -22.48
N TRP A 206 11.83 8.10 -22.32
CA TRP A 206 10.70 7.73 -23.17
C TRP A 206 9.54 8.71 -23.03
N CYS A 207 9.14 9.06 -21.79
CA CYS A 207 8.06 10.03 -21.56
C CYS A 207 8.37 11.38 -22.20
N ARG A 208 9.61 11.86 -22.05
CA ARG A 208 10.09 13.10 -22.68
C ARG A 208 9.98 13.05 -24.19
N LYS A 209 10.42 11.97 -24.84
CA LYS A 209 10.29 11.80 -26.30
C LYS A 209 8.83 11.78 -26.77
N GLN A 210 7.94 11.19 -25.99
CA GLN A 210 6.50 11.21 -26.30
C GLN A 210 5.93 12.63 -26.20
N ARG A 211 6.30 13.41 -25.18
CA ARG A 211 5.91 14.83 -25.09
C ARG A 211 6.44 15.67 -26.25
N GLU A 212 7.72 15.52 -26.59
CA GLU A 212 8.34 16.20 -27.74
C GLU A 212 7.60 15.86 -29.04
N THR A 213 7.29 14.58 -29.26
CA THR A 213 6.49 14.15 -30.41
C THR A 213 5.09 14.76 -30.37
N LEU A 214 4.42 14.70 -29.21
CA LEU A 214 3.10 15.27 -29.01
C LEU A 214 3.09 16.76 -29.34
N GLU A 215 4.09 17.53 -28.92
CA GLU A 215 4.25 18.96 -29.18
C GLU A 215 4.27 19.31 -30.68
N GLU A 216 4.92 18.49 -31.50
CA GLU A 216 5.01 18.68 -32.95
C GLU A 216 3.67 18.44 -33.68
N LEU A 217 2.78 17.62 -33.11
CA LEU A 217 1.49 17.31 -33.72
C LEU A 217 0.52 18.50 -33.64
N THR A 218 -0.04 18.88 -34.79
CA THR A 218 -0.97 20.04 -34.88
C THR A 218 -2.32 19.70 -35.49
N LYS A 219 -2.43 18.59 -36.23
CA LYS A 219 -3.67 18.13 -36.86
C LYS A 219 -4.40 17.15 -35.96
N LEU A 220 -5.73 17.16 -36.03
CA LEU A 220 -6.57 16.29 -35.22
C LEU A 220 -6.38 14.81 -35.58
N ASP A 221 -6.27 14.47 -36.87
CA ASP A 221 -6.08 13.09 -37.32
C ASP A 221 -4.77 12.50 -36.80
N ASP A 222 -3.66 13.26 -36.91
CA ASP A 222 -2.35 12.85 -36.41
C ASP A 222 -2.38 12.66 -34.87
N LEU A 223 -3.10 13.53 -34.14
CA LEU A 223 -3.27 13.39 -32.69
C LEU A 223 -4.12 12.17 -32.30
N ILE A 224 -5.13 11.81 -33.10
CA ILE A 224 -5.94 10.61 -32.90
C ILE A 224 -5.08 9.36 -33.14
N GLU A 225 -4.29 9.33 -34.20
CA GLU A 225 -3.38 8.22 -34.50
C GLU A 225 -2.35 8.05 -33.38
N PHE A 226 -1.73 9.16 -32.94
CA PHE A 226 -0.82 9.16 -31.80
C PHE A 226 -1.51 8.69 -30.51
N SER A 227 -2.71 9.18 -30.19
CA SER A 227 -3.45 8.79 -28.99
C SER A 227 -3.83 7.31 -29.00
N ASN A 228 -4.19 6.76 -30.17
CA ASN A 228 -4.50 5.34 -30.31
C ASN A 228 -3.24 4.49 -30.11
N SER A 229 -2.12 4.88 -30.71
CA SER A 229 -0.81 4.24 -30.51
C SER A 229 -0.38 4.32 -29.04
N PHE A 230 -0.51 5.47 -28.41
CA PHE A 230 -0.22 5.67 -26.99
C PHE A 230 -1.08 4.74 -26.12
N TYR A 231 -2.39 4.70 -26.33
CA TYR A 231 -3.31 3.84 -25.60
C TYR A 231 -2.93 2.35 -25.69
N THR A 232 -2.45 1.89 -26.85
CA THR A 232 -1.97 0.50 -26.99
C THR A 232 -0.67 0.23 -26.21
N ASN A 233 0.13 1.26 -25.92
CA ASN A 233 1.37 1.15 -25.17
C ASN A 233 1.18 1.33 -23.65
N VAL A 234 0.06 1.93 -23.20
CA VAL A 234 -0.23 2.17 -21.77
C VAL A 234 -0.06 0.91 -20.91
N PRO A 235 -0.62 -0.27 -21.25
CA PRO A 235 -0.46 -1.46 -20.39
C PRO A 235 0.99 -1.92 -20.21
N VAL A 236 1.82 -1.75 -21.25
CA VAL A 236 3.25 -2.10 -21.17
C VAL A 236 3.97 -1.11 -20.26
N MET A 237 3.60 0.17 -20.34
CA MET A 237 4.17 1.22 -19.51
C MET A 237 3.77 1.08 -18.05
N ASP A 238 2.50 0.77 -17.76
CA ASP A 238 2.03 0.47 -16.41
C ASP A 238 2.77 -0.75 -15.84
N SER A 239 2.98 -1.79 -16.64
CA SER A 239 3.79 -2.95 -16.22
C SER A 239 5.25 -2.57 -15.93
N ASN A 240 5.87 -1.71 -16.73
CA ASN A 240 7.24 -1.25 -16.49
C ASN A 240 7.33 -0.40 -15.21
N PHE A 241 6.33 0.44 -14.96
CA PHE A 241 6.24 1.24 -13.74
C PHE A 241 6.02 0.36 -12.50
N LEU A 242 5.17 -0.67 -12.60
CA LEU A 242 4.98 -1.67 -11.54
C LEU A 242 6.29 -2.39 -11.20
N VAL A 243 7.06 -2.82 -12.21
CA VAL A 243 8.38 -3.45 -11.99
C VAL A 243 9.33 -2.50 -11.28
N LEU A 244 9.35 -1.21 -11.66
CA LEU A 244 10.15 -0.20 -10.95
C LEU A 244 9.72 -0.03 -9.50
N MET A 245 8.42 -0.04 -9.22
CA MET A 245 7.90 0.00 -7.84
C MET A 245 8.35 -1.23 -7.05
N GLU A 246 8.20 -2.44 -7.60
CA GLU A 246 8.64 -3.67 -6.94
C GLU A 246 10.15 -3.68 -6.65
N GLN A 247 10.97 -3.25 -7.60
CA GLN A 247 12.43 -3.11 -7.43
C GLN A 247 12.77 -2.12 -6.31
N SER A 248 12.01 -1.02 -6.25
CA SER A 248 12.24 0.05 -5.30
C SER A 248 11.90 -0.33 -3.85
N GLU A 249 11.05 -1.33 -3.61
CA GLU A 249 10.66 -1.76 -2.25
C GLU A 249 11.87 -2.05 -1.34
N SER A 250 12.85 -2.78 -1.88
CA SER A 250 14.06 -3.15 -1.14
C SER A 250 15.03 -1.97 -0.96
N LEU A 251 14.86 -0.91 -1.77
CA LEU A 251 15.67 0.29 -1.84
C LEU A 251 15.02 1.51 -1.18
N MET A 252 13.80 1.38 -0.63
CA MET A 252 13.02 2.49 -0.05
C MET A 252 13.74 3.27 1.05
N GLY A 253 14.79 2.72 1.68
CA GLY A 253 15.60 3.46 2.64
C GLY A 253 16.50 4.55 2.01
N ASN A 254 16.59 4.62 0.68
CA ASN A 254 17.42 5.57 -0.05
C ASN A 254 16.56 6.72 -0.58
N ALA A 255 16.80 7.95 -0.09
CA ALA A 255 16.09 9.15 -0.50
C ALA A 255 16.19 9.41 -2.03
N LEU A 256 17.32 9.10 -2.66
CA LEU A 256 17.49 9.28 -4.10
C LEU A 256 16.55 8.37 -4.90
N VAL A 257 16.32 7.15 -4.42
CA VAL A 257 15.40 6.19 -5.05
C VAL A 257 13.95 6.65 -4.88
N GLN A 258 13.59 7.15 -3.69
CA GLN A 258 12.27 7.72 -3.45
C GLN A 258 11.99 8.91 -4.38
N ASP A 259 12.92 9.86 -4.46
CA ASP A 259 12.78 11.05 -5.32
C ASP A 259 12.68 10.66 -6.80
N ALA A 260 13.51 9.72 -7.26
CA ALA A 260 13.51 9.25 -8.63
C ALA A 260 12.20 8.52 -9.00
N LEU A 261 11.61 7.76 -8.06
CA LEU A 261 10.34 7.08 -8.26
C LEU A 261 9.17 8.09 -8.31
N GLN A 262 9.18 9.11 -7.45
CA GLN A 262 8.20 10.20 -7.54
C GLN A 262 8.33 10.96 -8.86
N GLU A 263 9.56 11.26 -9.28
CA GLU A 263 9.82 11.99 -10.53
C GLU A 263 9.25 11.24 -11.73
N VAL A 264 9.49 9.93 -11.83
CA VAL A 264 9.02 9.16 -12.98
C VAL A 264 7.51 8.98 -12.98
N ASN A 265 6.88 8.87 -11.81
CA ASN A 265 5.42 8.88 -11.70
C ASN A 265 4.82 10.22 -12.17
N ARG A 266 5.39 11.34 -11.70
CA ARG A 266 4.96 12.68 -12.15
C ARG A 266 5.07 12.83 -13.65
N GLU A 267 6.17 12.39 -14.25
CA GLU A 267 6.41 12.46 -15.69
C GLU A 267 5.42 11.60 -16.48
N TRP A 268 5.08 10.41 -15.98
CA TRP A 268 4.05 9.55 -16.56
C TRP A 268 2.66 10.21 -16.51
N VAL A 269 2.23 10.68 -15.35
CA VAL A 269 0.95 11.38 -15.17
C VAL A 269 0.89 12.62 -16.05
N MET A 270 1.93 13.44 -16.06
CA MET A 270 2.01 14.65 -16.90
C MET A 270 1.84 14.33 -18.38
N LEU A 271 2.51 13.29 -18.90
CA LEU A 271 2.34 12.86 -20.28
C LEU A 271 0.88 12.49 -20.59
N THR A 272 0.21 11.73 -19.73
CA THR A 272 -1.20 11.35 -19.95
C THR A 272 -2.13 12.57 -19.96
N LEU A 273 -1.89 13.54 -19.08
CA LEU A 273 -2.67 14.77 -19.00
C LEU A 273 -2.42 15.67 -20.21
N GLU A 274 -1.18 15.82 -20.66
CA GLU A 274 -0.84 16.63 -21.84
C GLU A 274 -1.46 16.06 -23.12
N ILE A 275 -1.48 14.73 -23.29
CA ILE A 275 -2.15 14.07 -24.41
C ILE A 275 -3.64 14.43 -24.40
N TYR A 276 -4.29 14.28 -23.24
CA TYR A 276 -5.70 14.62 -23.07
C TYR A 276 -5.97 16.09 -23.38
N ASP A 277 -5.18 17.01 -22.83
CA ASP A 277 -5.31 18.45 -23.02
C ASP A 277 -5.15 18.85 -24.48
N LYS A 278 -4.13 18.31 -25.14
CA LYS A 278 -3.86 18.63 -26.54
C LYS A 278 -4.93 18.10 -27.47
N LEU A 279 -5.43 16.89 -27.21
CA LEU A 279 -6.54 16.31 -27.95
C LEU A 279 -7.83 17.11 -27.72
N GLN A 280 -8.16 17.43 -26.47
CA GLN A 280 -9.33 18.23 -26.10
C GLN A 280 -9.29 19.63 -26.74
N ALA A 281 -8.16 20.34 -26.64
CA ALA A 281 -7.99 21.67 -27.22
C ALA A 281 -8.09 21.64 -28.75
N THR A 282 -7.55 20.62 -29.40
CA THR A 282 -7.61 20.48 -30.86
C THR A 282 -9.00 20.08 -31.35
N ALA A 283 -9.67 19.17 -30.64
CA ALA A 283 -11.06 18.81 -30.89
C ALA A 283 -11.99 20.01 -30.72
N THR A 284 -11.81 20.81 -29.65
CA THR A 284 -12.59 22.03 -29.40
C THR A 284 -12.38 23.07 -30.51
N ARG A 285 -11.14 23.26 -30.98
CA ARG A 285 -10.85 24.14 -32.13
C ARG A 285 -11.47 23.62 -33.43
N ALA A 286 -11.45 22.31 -33.67
CA ALA A 286 -12.09 21.71 -34.84
C ALA A 286 -13.62 21.85 -34.79
N HIS A 287 -14.21 21.63 -33.61
CA HIS A 287 -15.63 21.85 -33.35
C HIS A 287 -16.04 23.30 -33.57
N GLY A 288 -15.30 24.26 -33.01
CA GLY A 288 -15.59 25.69 -33.21
C GLY A 288 -15.46 26.17 -34.66
N ARG A 289 -14.69 25.46 -35.50
CA ARG A 289 -14.62 25.69 -36.96
C ARG A 289 -15.71 24.94 -37.72
N SER A 290 -16.31 23.93 -37.11
CA SER A 290 -17.40 23.16 -37.67
C SER A 290 -18.73 23.89 -37.49
N SER A 291 -19.59 23.84 -38.50
CA SER A 291 -20.97 24.31 -38.37
C SER A 291 -21.91 23.21 -37.87
N LEU A 292 -21.38 22.05 -37.44
CA LEU A 292 -22.17 20.86 -37.11
C LEU A 292 -23.18 21.13 -35.99
N GLU A 293 -22.75 21.67 -34.85
CA GLU A 293 -23.65 21.96 -33.72
C GLU A 293 -24.78 22.90 -34.15
N LYS A 294 -24.44 24.00 -34.84
CA LYS A 294 -25.43 24.94 -35.36
C LYS A 294 -26.41 24.28 -36.33
N GLN A 295 -25.94 23.39 -37.20
CA GLN A 295 -26.80 22.62 -38.11
C GLN A 295 -27.69 21.63 -37.37
N CYS A 296 -27.17 20.97 -36.33
CA CYS A 296 -27.95 20.08 -35.47
C CYS A 296 -29.02 20.85 -34.69
N VAL A 297 -28.71 22.03 -34.14
CA VAL A 297 -29.70 22.93 -33.53
C VAL A 297 -30.79 23.31 -34.54
N GLN A 298 -30.40 23.67 -35.78
CA GLN A 298 -31.38 23.98 -36.82
C GLN A 298 -32.23 22.77 -37.21
N TRP A 299 -31.63 21.58 -37.24
CA TRP A 299 -32.34 20.33 -37.50
C TRP A 299 -33.39 20.07 -36.43
N THR A 300 -32.99 20.02 -35.16
CA THR A 300 -33.88 19.68 -34.03
C THR A 300 -34.99 20.70 -33.85
N GLN A 301 -34.68 22.00 -33.99
CA GLN A 301 -35.67 23.07 -33.78
C GLN A 301 -36.64 23.26 -34.95
N PHE A 302 -36.19 23.08 -36.20
CA PHE A 302 -36.99 23.48 -37.37
C PHE A 302 -37.27 22.33 -38.34
N MET A 303 -36.26 21.55 -38.74
CA MET A 303 -36.42 20.57 -39.82
C MET A 303 -37.06 19.27 -39.35
N SER A 304 -36.63 18.77 -38.19
CA SER A 304 -37.07 17.51 -37.61
C SER A 304 -38.58 17.47 -37.36
N PRO A 305 -39.20 18.47 -36.68
CA PRO A 305 -40.66 18.45 -36.46
C PRO A 305 -41.46 18.53 -37.76
N ARG A 306 -40.94 19.23 -38.78
CA ARG A 306 -41.59 19.36 -40.09
C ARG A 306 -41.53 18.05 -40.87
N LEU A 307 -40.37 17.41 -40.92
CA LEU A 307 -40.17 16.14 -41.61
C LEU A 307 -40.98 15.04 -40.94
N HIS A 308 -40.98 14.95 -39.61
CA HIS A 308 -41.76 13.98 -38.87
C HIS A 308 -43.26 14.12 -39.16
N ARG A 309 -43.79 15.35 -39.12
CA ARG A 309 -45.19 15.63 -39.46
C ARG A 309 -45.53 15.22 -40.89
N LEU A 310 -44.62 15.49 -41.84
CA LEU A 310 -44.80 15.07 -43.23
C LEU A 310 -44.85 13.54 -43.35
N LEU A 311 -43.90 12.83 -42.73
CA LEU A 311 -43.86 11.37 -42.75
C LEU A 311 -45.12 10.76 -42.14
N LEU A 312 -45.57 11.25 -40.98
CA LEU A 312 -46.83 10.79 -40.37
C LEU A 312 -48.05 11.06 -41.26
N SER A 313 -48.10 12.21 -41.94
CA SER A 313 -49.20 12.54 -42.85
C SER A 313 -49.24 11.61 -44.07
N VAL A 314 -48.07 11.29 -44.64
CA VAL A 314 -47.92 10.35 -45.76
C VAL A 314 -48.29 8.94 -45.32
N GLN A 315 -47.85 8.51 -44.15
CA GLN A 315 -48.20 7.20 -43.58
C GLN A 315 -49.71 7.07 -43.38
N GLY A 316 -50.37 8.11 -42.85
CA GLY A 316 -51.82 8.14 -42.66
C GLY A 316 -52.59 8.06 -43.98
N ALA A 317 -52.12 8.77 -45.02
CA ALA A 317 -52.71 8.71 -46.36
C ALA A 317 -52.54 7.32 -47.00
N LEU A 318 -51.37 6.70 -46.87
CA LEU A 318 -51.08 5.38 -47.42
C LEU A 318 -51.85 4.26 -46.69
N ALA A 319 -52.15 4.43 -45.40
CA ALA A 319 -52.96 3.48 -44.63
C ALA A 319 -54.44 3.45 -45.05
N ALA A 320 -54.93 4.51 -45.73
CA ALA A 320 -56.30 4.59 -46.21
C ALA A 320 -56.54 3.77 -47.51
N ASP A 321 -55.49 3.48 -48.28
CA ASP A 321 -55.57 2.82 -49.59
C ASP A 321 -54.79 1.48 -49.60
N ASN A 322 -55.16 0.61 -48.64
CA ASN A 322 -54.44 -0.62 -48.31
C ASN A 322 -54.54 -1.75 -49.36
N ASP A 323 -55.25 -1.55 -50.47
CA ASP A 323 -55.43 -2.58 -51.49
C ASP A 323 -54.44 -2.47 -52.66
N VAL A 324 -53.69 -1.37 -52.75
CA VAL A 324 -52.70 -1.15 -53.81
C VAL A 324 -51.31 -1.66 -53.37
N PRO A 325 -50.67 -2.61 -54.09
CA PRO A 325 -49.36 -3.15 -53.73
C PRO A 325 -48.24 -2.10 -53.59
N GLU A 326 -48.30 -1.04 -54.40
CA GLU A 326 -47.36 0.09 -54.34
C GLU A 326 -47.57 0.94 -53.09
N ALA A 327 -48.82 1.15 -52.66
CA ALA A 327 -49.14 1.85 -51.41
C ALA A 327 -48.58 1.09 -50.20
N LYS A 328 -48.67 -0.26 -50.19
CA LYS A 328 -48.05 -1.09 -49.13
C LYS A 328 -46.53 -0.94 -49.07
N ARG A 329 -45.84 -0.91 -50.23
CA ARG A 329 -44.37 -0.71 -50.29
C ARG A 329 -43.96 0.69 -49.83
N LEU A 330 -44.74 1.71 -50.17
CA LEU A 330 -44.51 3.07 -49.70
C LEU A 330 -44.77 3.19 -48.19
N ALA A 331 -45.79 2.52 -47.67
CA ALA A 331 -46.11 2.51 -46.24
C ALA A 331 -44.99 1.90 -45.40
N THR A 332 -44.43 0.75 -45.82
CA THR A 332 -43.28 0.13 -45.14
C THR A 332 -42.02 1.00 -45.23
N THR A 333 -41.79 1.66 -46.36
CA THR A 333 -40.68 2.62 -46.50
C THR A 333 -40.86 3.82 -45.58
N CYS A 334 -42.09 4.34 -45.47
CA CYS A 334 -42.41 5.46 -44.59
C CYS A 334 -42.22 5.10 -43.11
N GLU A 335 -42.67 3.90 -42.69
CA GLU A 335 -42.45 3.41 -41.33
C GLU A 335 -40.94 3.29 -41.00
N ARG A 336 -40.14 2.79 -41.95
CA ARG A 336 -38.68 2.74 -41.79
C ARG A 336 -38.07 4.13 -41.64
N LEU A 337 -38.48 5.09 -42.48
CA LEU A 337 -38.00 6.47 -42.42
C LEU A 337 -38.37 7.17 -41.11
N ILE A 338 -39.54 6.86 -40.52
CA ILE A 338 -39.93 7.37 -39.21
C ILE A 338 -38.95 6.87 -38.13
N LYS A 339 -38.63 5.58 -38.12
CA LYS A 339 -37.66 5.00 -37.16
C LYS A 339 -36.24 5.58 -37.36
N GLU A 340 -35.80 5.71 -38.61
CA GLU A 340 -34.51 6.32 -38.94
C GLU A 340 -34.46 7.81 -38.54
N HIS A 341 -35.58 8.53 -38.71
CA HIS A 341 -35.73 9.92 -38.28
C HIS A 341 -35.58 10.07 -36.77
N GLU A 342 -36.25 9.25 -35.96
CA GLU A 342 -36.13 9.27 -34.50
C GLU A 342 -34.68 9.01 -34.05
N ALA A 343 -34.02 8.01 -34.63
CA ALA A 343 -32.62 7.72 -34.34
C ALA A 343 -31.69 8.89 -34.70
N HIS A 344 -31.92 9.54 -35.84
CA HIS A 344 -31.16 10.71 -36.25
C HIS A 344 -31.41 11.91 -35.34
N ASP A 345 -32.66 12.13 -34.94
CA ASP A 345 -33.06 13.23 -34.07
C ASP A 345 -32.40 13.15 -32.68
N ILE A 346 -32.28 11.94 -32.12
CA ILE A 346 -31.52 11.69 -30.89
C ILE A 346 -30.05 12.11 -31.06
N VAL A 347 -29.42 11.72 -32.17
CA VAL A 347 -28.02 12.08 -32.45
C VAL A 347 -27.87 13.60 -32.57
N CYS A 348 -28.74 14.26 -33.34
CA CYS A 348 -28.71 15.71 -33.50
C CYS A 348 -28.98 16.45 -32.20
N THR A 349 -29.88 15.96 -31.36
CA THR A 349 -30.15 16.54 -30.02
C THR A 349 -28.93 16.45 -29.12
N HIS A 350 -28.20 15.33 -29.15
CA HIS A 350 -26.94 15.28 -28.42
C HIS A 350 -25.91 16.26 -28.99
N LEU A 351 -25.76 16.33 -30.30
CA LEU A 351 -24.78 17.20 -30.95
C LEU A 351 -25.13 18.69 -30.86
N SER A 352 -26.40 19.07 -30.64
CA SER A 352 -26.84 20.46 -30.56
C SER A 352 -26.37 21.17 -29.29
N ASP A 353 -26.11 20.39 -28.24
CA ASP A 353 -25.75 20.90 -26.90
C ASP A 353 -24.33 20.43 -26.53
N PHE A 354 -23.45 20.29 -27.52
CA PHE A 354 -22.08 19.83 -27.30
C PHE A 354 -21.30 20.83 -26.44
N THR A 355 -21.33 22.12 -26.81
CA THR A 355 -20.58 23.15 -26.08
C THR A 355 -21.06 23.30 -24.65
N VAL A 356 -22.38 23.25 -24.42
CA VAL A 356 -22.94 23.32 -23.05
C VAL A 356 -22.43 22.17 -22.19
N ARG A 357 -22.42 20.94 -22.72
CA ARG A 357 -21.89 19.78 -21.99
C ARG A 357 -20.40 19.89 -21.71
N GLU A 358 -19.63 20.38 -22.66
CA GLU A 358 -18.19 20.62 -22.47
C GLU A 358 -17.95 21.66 -21.37
N GLU A 359 -18.72 22.75 -21.34
CA GLU A 359 -18.68 23.77 -20.27
C GLU A 359 -19.05 23.21 -18.89
N CYS A 360 -20.05 22.33 -18.80
CA CYS A 360 -20.42 21.69 -17.54
C CYS A 360 -19.36 20.73 -17.02
N VAL A 361 -18.66 20.00 -17.90
CA VAL A 361 -17.64 19.00 -17.51
C VAL A 361 -16.29 19.67 -17.20
N ARG A 362 -16.00 20.81 -17.81
CA ARG A 362 -14.70 21.49 -17.69
C ARG A 362 -14.22 21.72 -16.26
N PRO A 363 -15.03 22.21 -15.30
CA PRO A 363 -14.58 22.40 -13.91
C PRO A 363 -14.18 21.09 -13.24
N HIS A 364 -14.92 20.01 -13.49
CA HIS A 364 -14.61 18.69 -12.95
C HIS A 364 -13.32 18.13 -13.53
N SER A 365 -13.12 18.28 -14.83
CA SER A 365 -11.86 17.91 -15.50
C SER A 365 -10.67 18.67 -14.92
N ILE A 366 -10.81 19.98 -14.69
CA ILE A 366 -9.75 20.81 -14.08
C ILE A 366 -9.45 20.34 -12.65
N ALA A 367 -10.47 20.08 -11.84
CA ALA A 367 -10.29 19.60 -10.47
C ALA A 367 -9.57 18.23 -10.43
N LEU A 368 -9.97 17.30 -11.30
CA LEU A 368 -9.32 15.98 -11.41
C LEU A 368 -7.85 16.10 -11.84
N LYS A 369 -7.54 16.96 -12.83
CA LYS A 369 -6.16 17.22 -13.25
C LYS A 369 -5.32 17.77 -12.10
N ALA A 370 -5.85 18.74 -11.37
CA ALA A 370 -5.18 19.33 -10.22
C ALA A 370 -4.91 18.28 -9.11
N GLU A 371 -5.88 17.39 -8.85
CA GLU A 371 -5.72 16.32 -7.87
C GLU A 371 -4.71 15.26 -8.32
N LEU A 372 -4.72 14.85 -9.59
CA LEU A 372 -3.75 13.91 -10.16
C LEU A 372 -2.31 14.45 -10.09
N GLN A 373 -2.14 15.76 -10.18
CA GLN A 373 -0.87 16.45 -10.04
C GLN A 373 -0.52 16.79 -8.58
N SER A 374 -1.42 16.51 -7.62
CA SER A 374 -1.19 16.83 -6.22
C SER A 374 -0.03 16.01 -5.66
N SER A 375 0.71 16.61 -4.73
CA SER A 375 1.81 15.90 -4.05
C SER A 375 1.30 14.71 -3.27
N LEU A 376 0.07 14.78 -2.74
CA LEU A 376 -0.57 13.70 -2.01
C LEU A 376 -0.80 12.51 -2.94
N THR A 377 -1.51 12.72 -4.05
CA THR A 377 -1.80 11.67 -5.04
C THR A 377 -0.51 11.05 -5.58
N THR A 378 0.46 11.89 -5.95
CA THR A 378 1.77 11.42 -6.39
C THR A 378 2.39 10.51 -5.34
N THR A 379 2.44 10.93 -4.08
CA THR A 379 3.09 10.17 -3.00
C THR A 379 2.37 8.84 -2.74
N VAL A 380 1.03 8.86 -2.66
CA VAL A 380 0.23 7.67 -2.35
C VAL A 380 0.28 6.64 -3.49
N LEU A 381 0.25 7.08 -4.74
CA LEU A 381 0.37 6.19 -5.89
C LEU A 381 1.79 5.66 -6.10
N THR A 382 2.81 6.41 -5.67
CA THR A 382 4.22 6.04 -5.79
C THR A 382 4.66 5.06 -4.71
N PHE A 383 4.16 5.20 -3.47
CA PHE A 383 4.62 4.42 -2.32
C PHE A 383 3.49 3.63 -1.67
N PRO A 384 3.01 2.56 -2.34
CA PRO A 384 1.81 1.88 -1.89
C PRO A 384 1.97 1.10 -0.59
N HIS A 385 3.20 0.95 -0.07
CA HIS A 385 3.53 0.10 1.09
C HIS A 385 4.06 0.91 2.29
N HIS A 386 4.09 2.24 2.19
CA HIS A 386 4.40 3.14 3.33
C HIS A 386 3.14 3.47 4.14
N ASP A 387 2.36 2.45 4.50
CA ASP A 387 1.14 2.65 5.28
C ASP A 387 1.43 2.57 6.78
N THR A 388 1.93 3.67 7.35
CA THR A 388 2.13 3.80 8.80
C THR A 388 0.85 4.21 9.54
N ALA A 389 -0.19 4.69 8.85
CA ALA A 389 -1.35 5.35 9.46
C ALA A 389 -2.74 4.88 8.96
N GLY A 390 -2.83 3.94 8.02
CA GLY A 390 -4.09 3.40 7.49
C GLY A 390 -4.81 4.30 6.46
N TRP A 391 -4.53 5.61 6.46
CA TRP A 391 -5.19 6.58 5.59
C TRP A 391 -4.84 6.40 4.11
N GLN A 392 -3.69 5.78 3.80
CA GLN A 392 -3.30 5.50 2.42
C GLN A 392 -4.12 4.35 1.82
N ALA A 393 -4.47 3.34 2.62
CA ALA A 393 -5.36 2.26 2.19
C ALA A 393 -6.77 2.80 1.90
N ASP A 394 -7.30 3.67 2.77
CA ASP A 394 -8.60 4.33 2.55
C ASP A 394 -8.59 5.19 1.29
N TYR A 395 -7.54 6.01 1.09
CA TYR A 395 -7.41 6.81 -0.13
C TYR A 395 -7.33 5.94 -1.38
N ARG A 396 -6.53 4.86 -1.37
CA ARG A 396 -6.44 3.94 -2.51
C ARG A 396 -7.78 3.29 -2.81
N ALA A 397 -8.49 2.81 -1.79
CA ALA A 397 -9.82 2.24 -1.95
C ALA A 397 -10.79 3.24 -2.60
N ARG A 398 -10.69 4.54 -2.26
CA ARG A 398 -11.48 5.60 -2.89
C ARG A 398 -11.07 5.87 -4.33
N VAL A 399 -9.79 5.80 -4.66
CA VAL A 399 -9.31 5.93 -6.05
C VAL A 399 -9.77 4.74 -6.89
N GLU A 400 -9.68 3.52 -6.37
CA GLU A 400 -10.19 2.30 -7.03
C GLU A 400 -11.71 2.37 -7.22
N GLU A 401 -12.46 2.78 -6.20
CA GLU A 401 -13.90 3.03 -6.30
C GLU A 401 -14.21 4.08 -7.37
N LEU A 402 -13.41 5.15 -7.46
CA LEU A 402 -13.57 6.19 -8.48
C LEU A 402 -13.25 5.66 -9.89
N GLN A 403 -12.22 4.82 -10.03
CA GLN A 403 -11.87 4.18 -11.31
C GLN A 403 -12.96 3.22 -11.76
N GLU A 404 -13.42 2.33 -10.88
CA GLU A 404 -14.54 1.42 -11.15
C GLU A 404 -15.81 2.22 -11.49
N TRP A 405 -16.05 3.32 -10.76
CA TRP A 405 -17.13 4.23 -11.06
C TRP A 405 -16.97 4.86 -12.45
N ILE A 406 -15.79 5.36 -12.84
CA ILE A 406 -15.55 5.92 -14.18
C ILE A 406 -15.78 4.86 -15.26
N GLU A 407 -15.27 3.64 -15.08
CA GLU A 407 -15.44 2.53 -16.03
C GLU A 407 -16.92 2.16 -16.20
N VAL A 408 -17.64 1.99 -15.10
CA VAL A 408 -19.07 1.65 -15.08
C VAL A 408 -19.93 2.81 -15.63
N LYS A 409 -19.54 4.07 -15.40
CA LYS A 409 -20.32 5.26 -15.79
C LYS A 409 -19.97 5.83 -17.16
N SER A 410 -18.81 5.50 -17.73
CA SER A 410 -18.43 5.80 -19.12
C SER A 410 -19.38 5.11 -20.12
N GLN A 411 -20.15 4.11 -19.67
CA GLN A 411 -21.24 3.51 -20.41
C GLN A 411 -22.43 4.48 -20.47
N LYS A 412 -22.81 4.83 -21.71
CA LYS A 412 -23.79 5.87 -22.10
C LYS A 412 -25.10 5.78 -21.29
N GLY A 413 -25.34 6.78 -20.43
CA GLY A 413 -26.66 7.00 -19.78
C GLY A 413 -26.64 7.41 -18.31
N THR A 414 -25.48 7.45 -17.65
CA THR A 414 -25.44 7.45 -16.17
C THR A 414 -25.22 8.80 -15.50
N TYR A 415 -24.79 9.83 -16.23
CA TYR A 415 -24.61 11.21 -15.72
C TYR A 415 -25.93 11.83 -15.23
N MET A 416 -27.04 11.61 -15.95
CA MET A 416 -28.38 12.09 -15.54
C MET A 416 -28.85 11.48 -14.22
N LYS A 417 -28.55 10.20 -13.96
CA LYS A 417 -28.91 9.51 -12.71
C LYS A 417 -28.09 9.98 -11.51
N LEU A 418 -26.93 10.61 -11.76
CA LEU A 418 -26.07 11.16 -10.72
C LEU A 418 -26.47 12.57 -10.32
N LEU A 419 -26.90 13.39 -11.28
CA LEU A 419 -27.55 14.66 -10.99
C LEU A 419 -28.79 14.45 -10.11
N GLU A 420 -29.69 13.54 -10.50
CA GLU A 420 -30.86 13.19 -9.66
C GLU A 420 -30.47 12.74 -8.25
N ARG A 421 -29.44 11.89 -8.13
CA ARG A 421 -29.04 11.33 -6.84
C ARG A 421 -28.30 12.35 -5.96
N LEU A 422 -27.57 13.28 -6.57
CA LEU A 422 -26.93 14.40 -5.90
C LEU A 422 -27.97 15.43 -5.44
N GLU A 423 -29.00 15.70 -6.24
CA GLU A 423 -30.17 16.48 -5.82
C GLU A 423 -30.91 15.84 -4.64
N MET A 424 -31.15 14.52 -4.69
CA MET A 424 -31.76 13.80 -3.56
C MET A 424 -30.91 13.84 -2.29
N THR A 425 -29.59 13.72 -2.43
CA THR A 425 -28.67 13.77 -1.29
C THR A 425 -28.59 15.18 -0.72
N LYS A 426 -28.61 16.21 -1.58
CA LYS A 426 -28.68 17.61 -1.16
C LYS A 426 -29.98 17.89 -0.40
N ALA A 427 -31.12 17.42 -0.89
CA ALA A 427 -32.40 17.57 -0.20
C ALA A 427 -32.40 16.87 1.17
N ALA A 428 -31.81 15.67 1.28
CA ALA A 428 -31.68 14.97 2.56
C ALA A 428 -30.73 15.69 3.53
N ILE A 429 -29.66 16.31 3.02
CA ILE A 429 -28.74 17.12 3.84
C ILE A 429 -29.44 18.41 4.29
N GLU A 430 -30.23 19.06 3.45
CA GLU A 430 -31.03 20.24 3.82
C GLU A 430 -32.09 19.87 4.88
N GLU A 431 -32.79 18.75 4.71
CA GLU A 431 -33.75 18.23 5.69
C GLU A 431 -33.08 17.88 7.04
N HIS A 432 -31.87 17.31 7.01
CA HIS A 432 -31.11 17.03 8.23
C HIS A 432 -30.43 18.26 8.83
N ALA A 433 -30.09 19.27 8.02
CA ALA A 433 -29.55 20.54 8.47
C ALA A 433 -30.64 21.39 9.17
N ASP A 434 -31.88 21.38 8.66
CA ASP A 434 -33.03 22.03 9.32
C ASP A 434 -33.37 21.39 10.68
N VAL A 435 -33.03 20.10 10.86
CA VAL A 435 -33.20 19.38 12.14
C VAL A 435 -32.06 19.64 13.12
N LEU A 436 -30.83 19.86 12.61
CA LEU A 436 -29.64 20.10 13.43
C LEU A 436 -29.42 21.59 13.77
N PHE A 437 -29.97 22.48 12.95
CA PHE A 437 -29.95 23.93 13.12
C PHE A 437 -31.36 24.49 12.88
N PRO A 438 -32.33 24.20 13.77
CA PRO A 438 -33.63 24.85 13.65
C PRO A 438 -33.41 26.36 13.71
N ASP A 439 -33.95 27.08 12.72
CA ASP A 439 -33.99 28.54 12.74
C ASP A 439 -34.78 28.98 13.98
N ASP A 440 -34.06 29.24 15.08
CA ASP A 440 -34.55 30.06 16.19
C ASP A 440 -34.62 31.50 15.68
N GLY A 441 -35.65 31.75 14.88
CA GLY A 441 -36.16 33.07 14.58
C GLY A 441 -36.89 33.65 15.81
N PRO A 442 -36.83 34.98 15.98
CA PRO A 442 -36.81 35.70 17.26
C PRO A 442 -38.00 35.53 18.22
#